data_AF-A0A968ZJJ2-F1
#
_entry.id   AF-A0A968ZJJ2-F1
#
_cell.length_a   1.000
_cell.length_b   1.000
_cell.length_c   1.000
_cell.angle_alpha   90.00
_cell.angle_beta   90.00
_cell.angle_gamma   90.00
#
_symmetry.space_group_name_H-M   'P 1'
#
loop_
_entity.id
_entity.type
_entity.pdbx_description
1 polymer ?
#
loop_
_entity_poly.entity_id
_entity_poly.type
_entity_poly.pdbx_seq_one_letter_code
_entity_poly.pdbx_strand_id
1 'polypeptide(L)'
;MKNVRLLFCVVVLWLFASASAQAGLIQTIDYETGDLSQVYSEVDGSNAYVQASTERARAGSYSLKSYMTTSDRRAETVNKYGRGTVGGVNWYGWSVYIPANHPGDGRFDIVSQFHDYHGTQPSWSKDNKAPTHLMVKGENAGTLQFDLKYQSGAQQVAHQVWNLGSYSLGAWHDVVMQVKWTHNGDG
;
A
#
# COMPACT_ATOMS: atom_id res chain seq x y z
N MET A 1 69.72 -10.56 -35.27
CA MET A 1 68.84 -11.28 -34.32
C MET A 1 68.17 -10.25 -33.43
N LYS A 2 66.86 -9.98 -33.60
CA LYS A 2 66.10 -8.99 -32.83
C LYS A 2 65.15 -9.73 -31.90
N ASN A 3 65.33 -9.56 -30.59
CA ASN A 3 64.56 -10.21 -29.54
C ASN A 3 63.17 -9.57 -29.43
N VAL A 4 62.11 -10.36 -29.67
CA VAL A 4 60.73 -9.99 -29.37
C VAL A 4 60.48 -10.29 -27.88
N ARG A 5 60.16 -9.27 -27.09
CA ARG A 5 59.67 -9.44 -25.72
C ARG A 5 58.14 -9.42 -25.75
N LEU A 6 57.51 -10.57 -25.50
CA LEU A 6 56.07 -10.64 -25.24
C LEU A 6 55.80 -10.08 -23.84
N LEU A 7 55.01 -9.01 -23.76
CA LEU A 7 54.44 -8.53 -22.50
C LEU A 7 53.14 -9.30 -22.25
N PHE A 8 53.09 -10.11 -21.20
CA PHE A 8 51.83 -10.67 -20.70
C PHE A 8 51.16 -9.63 -19.79
N CYS A 9 50.10 -8.99 -20.30
CA CYS A 9 49.16 -8.24 -19.46
C CYS A 9 48.25 -9.24 -18.74
N VAL A 10 48.48 -9.44 -17.43
CA VAL A 10 47.52 -10.11 -16.57
C VAL A 10 46.44 -9.09 -16.20
N VAL A 11 45.26 -9.21 -16.82
CA VAL A 11 44.07 -8.47 -16.40
C VAL A 11 43.46 -9.21 -15.22
N VAL A 12 43.64 -8.68 -14.02
CA VAL A 12 42.92 -9.16 -12.83
C VAL A 12 41.53 -8.52 -12.84
N LEU A 13 40.54 -9.24 -13.35
CA LEU A 13 39.13 -8.88 -13.22
C LEU A 13 38.69 -9.12 -11.77
N TRP A 14 38.60 -8.03 -11.00
CA TRP A 14 37.89 -8.03 -9.73
C TRP A 14 36.39 -8.11 -10.01
N LEU A 15 35.84 -9.33 -9.96
CA LEU A 15 34.41 -9.56 -9.87
C LEU A 15 33.95 -9.07 -8.48
N PHE A 16 33.54 -7.81 -8.41
CA PHE A 16 32.68 -7.37 -7.31
C PHE A 16 31.36 -8.10 -7.48
N ALA A 17 31.19 -9.21 -6.78
CA ALA A 17 29.88 -9.78 -6.53
C ALA A 17 29.12 -8.73 -5.70
N SER A 18 28.40 -7.83 -6.36
CA SER A 18 27.37 -7.05 -5.69
C SER A 18 26.38 -8.08 -5.15
N ALA A 19 26.43 -8.33 -3.85
CA ALA A 19 25.34 -9.01 -3.17
C ALA A 19 24.11 -8.16 -3.45
N SER A 20 23.26 -8.60 -4.38
CA SER A 20 21.94 -8.01 -4.55
C SER A 20 21.27 -8.17 -3.20
N ALA A 21 21.10 -7.07 -2.46
CA ALA A 21 20.30 -7.07 -1.25
C ALA A 21 18.90 -7.51 -1.67
N GLN A 22 18.57 -8.78 -1.42
CA GLN A 22 17.25 -9.29 -1.68
C GLN A 22 16.34 -8.60 -0.67
N ALA A 23 15.40 -7.79 -1.15
CA ALA A 23 14.37 -7.23 -0.31
C ALA A 23 13.64 -8.38 0.39
N GLY A 24 13.69 -8.40 1.72
CA GLY A 24 12.98 -9.42 2.51
C GLY A 24 11.47 -9.21 2.36
N LEU A 25 10.76 -10.27 1.99
CA LEU A 25 9.30 -10.26 2.01
C LEU A 25 8.83 -10.15 3.47
N ILE A 26 8.13 -9.05 3.79
CA ILE A 26 7.63 -8.82 5.15
C ILE A 26 6.40 -9.69 5.43
N GLN A 27 5.40 -9.67 4.53
CA GLN A 27 4.19 -10.47 4.64
C GLN A 27 3.50 -10.55 3.27
N THR A 28 2.91 -11.71 2.97
CA THR A 28 1.89 -11.86 1.91
C THR A 28 0.51 -11.95 2.56
N ILE A 29 -0.46 -11.24 2.00
CA ILE A 29 -1.88 -11.32 2.35
C ILE A 29 -2.63 -11.51 1.04
N ASP A 30 -2.99 -12.76 0.77
CA ASP A 30 -3.62 -13.19 -0.47
C ASP A 30 -4.99 -13.84 -0.23
N TYR A 31 -5.35 -14.13 1.03
CA TYR A 31 -6.59 -14.77 1.43
C TYR A 31 -6.78 -16.20 0.89
N GLU A 32 -5.72 -16.83 0.37
CA GLU A 32 -5.79 -18.17 -0.24
C GLU A 32 -6.01 -19.28 0.80
N THR A 33 -5.99 -18.95 2.10
CA THR A 33 -6.46 -19.84 3.18
C THR A 33 -7.98 -20.00 3.19
N GLY A 34 -8.71 -19.20 2.42
CA GLY A 34 -10.17 -19.18 2.39
C GLY A 34 -10.79 -18.55 3.64
N ASP A 35 -9.99 -17.90 4.48
CA ASP A 35 -10.40 -17.25 5.72
C ASP A 35 -9.60 -15.96 5.98
N LEU A 36 -9.80 -15.35 7.14
CA LEU A 36 -9.11 -14.12 7.55
C LEU A 36 -7.91 -14.38 8.49
N SER A 37 -7.37 -15.60 8.55
CA SER A 37 -6.32 -15.99 9.51
C SER A 37 -5.00 -15.21 9.35
N GLN A 38 -4.76 -14.64 8.16
CA GLN A 38 -3.60 -13.81 7.80
C GLN A 38 -3.67 -12.37 8.35
N VAL A 39 -4.84 -11.92 8.82
CA VAL A 39 -5.13 -10.52 9.18
C VAL A 39 -5.92 -10.42 10.49
N TYR A 40 -6.06 -9.21 11.03
CA TYR A 40 -7.13 -8.87 11.96
C TYR A 40 -8.29 -8.22 11.19
N SER A 41 -9.50 -8.30 11.74
CA SER A 41 -10.68 -7.63 11.18
C SER A 41 -11.10 -6.48 12.08
N GLU A 42 -11.37 -5.33 11.48
CA GLU A 42 -11.93 -4.16 12.15
C GLU A 42 -13.20 -3.71 11.44
N VAL A 43 -14.34 -3.99 12.06
CA VAL A 43 -15.67 -3.73 11.50
C VAL A 43 -16.45 -2.87 12.47
N ASP A 44 -17.04 -1.81 11.96
CA ASP A 44 -17.89 -0.89 12.72
C ASP A 44 -19.08 -0.45 11.86
N GLY A 45 -20.26 -0.91 12.25
CA GLY A 45 -21.50 -0.73 11.50
C GLY A 45 -22.35 -1.99 11.55
N SER A 46 -23.67 -1.83 11.54
CA SER A 46 -24.60 -2.97 11.65
C SER A 46 -24.66 -3.81 10.37
N ASN A 47 -24.32 -3.23 9.22
CA ASN A 47 -24.33 -3.95 7.94
C ASN A 47 -22.91 -4.22 7.39
N ALA A 48 -21.88 -3.73 8.09
CA ALA A 48 -20.51 -3.83 7.65
C ALA A 48 -19.95 -5.25 7.86
N TYR A 49 -19.14 -5.72 6.91
CA TYR A 49 -18.40 -6.98 7.07
C TYR A 49 -17.16 -7.05 6.19
N VAL A 50 -16.24 -7.93 6.61
CA VAL A 50 -15.11 -8.38 5.81
C VAL A 50 -15.10 -9.90 5.77
N GLN A 51 -14.79 -10.48 4.61
CA GLN A 51 -14.66 -11.93 4.45
C GLN A 51 -13.76 -12.30 3.28
N ALA A 52 -13.14 -13.48 3.34
CA ALA A 52 -12.56 -14.09 2.17
C ALA A 52 -13.68 -14.47 1.18
N SER A 53 -13.47 -14.23 -0.11
CA SER A 53 -14.49 -14.42 -1.14
C SER A 53 -13.89 -14.92 -2.45
N THR A 54 -14.61 -15.85 -3.08
CA THR A 54 -14.31 -16.39 -4.41
C THR A 54 -15.04 -15.66 -5.54
N GLU A 55 -15.93 -14.70 -5.21
CA GLU A 55 -16.76 -14.02 -6.22
C GLU A 55 -15.94 -13.27 -7.26
N ARG A 56 -14.84 -12.64 -6.82
CA ARG A 56 -13.95 -11.84 -7.64
C ARG A 56 -12.53 -11.98 -7.12
N ALA A 57 -11.79 -12.96 -7.60
CA ALA A 57 -10.35 -13.05 -7.34
C ALA A 57 -9.57 -12.26 -8.39
N ARG A 58 -8.55 -11.49 -7.98
CA ARG A 58 -7.62 -10.86 -8.91
C ARG A 58 -6.64 -11.89 -9.48
N ALA A 59 -6.15 -12.73 -8.59
CA ALA A 59 -5.26 -13.85 -8.82
C ALA A 59 -5.60 -14.92 -7.77
N GLY A 60 -5.26 -16.18 -8.02
CA GLY A 60 -5.64 -17.26 -7.12
C GLY A 60 -7.14 -17.54 -7.12
N SER A 61 -7.64 -18.03 -5.99
CA SER A 61 -9.04 -18.42 -5.81
C SER A 61 -9.83 -17.46 -4.92
N TYR A 62 -9.14 -16.70 -4.08
CA TYR A 62 -9.76 -15.87 -3.06
C TYR A 62 -9.35 -14.40 -3.19
N SER A 63 -10.11 -13.55 -2.50
CA SER A 63 -9.89 -12.13 -2.33
C SER A 63 -10.53 -11.69 -1.02
N LEU A 64 -10.21 -10.49 -0.56
CA LEU A 64 -11.01 -9.83 0.47
C LEU A 64 -12.25 -9.19 -0.16
N LYS A 65 -13.42 -9.53 0.34
CA LYS A 65 -14.64 -8.74 0.16
C LYS A 65 -14.87 -7.90 1.41
N SER A 66 -14.78 -6.59 1.24
CA SER A 66 -15.21 -5.59 2.23
C SER A 66 -16.53 -4.98 1.76
N TYR A 67 -17.48 -4.85 2.68
CA TYR A 67 -18.79 -4.28 2.41
C TYR A 67 -19.22 -3.38 3.55
N MET A 68 -19.85 -2.27 3.19
CA MET A 68 -20.48 -1.34 4.10
C MET A 68 -21.60 -0.58 3.38
N THR A 69 -22.53 -0.06 4.15
CA THR A 69 -23.55 0.89 3.72
C THR A 69 -23.15 2.30 4.15
N THR A 70 -23.83 3.33 3.63
CA THR A 70 -23.53 4.73 3.96
C THR A 70 -23.76 5.10 5.44
N SER A 71 -24.40 4.23 6.22
CA SER A 71 -24.58 4.41 7.68
C SER A 71 -23.50 3.74 8.52
N ASP A 72 -22.68 2.88 7.92
CA ASP A 72 -21.58 2.20 8.62
C ASP A 72 -20.32 3.07 8.63
N ARG A 73 -19.37 2.77 9.51
CA ARG A 73 -18.13 3.54 9.67
C ARG A 73 -16.91 2.84 9.10
N ARG A 74 -16.83 1.51 9.18
CA ARG A 74 -15.62 0.75 8.82
C ARG A 74 -15.90 -0.70 8.47
N ALA A 75 -15.20 -1.21 7.46
CA ALA A 75 -15.06 -2.63 7.17
C ALA A 75 -13.63 -2.87 6.63
N GLU A 76 -12.70 -3.14 7.52
CA GLU A 76 -11.26 -3.18 7.21
C GLU A 76 -10.61 -4.48 7.68
N THR A 77 -9.49 -4.81 7.06
CA THR A 77 -8.54 -5.78 7.59
C THR A 77 -7.21 -5.09 7.89
N VAL A 78 -6.52 -5.57 8.92
CA VAL A 78 -5.27 -5.01 9.39
C VAL A 78 -4.18 -6.07 9.33
N ASN A 79 -3.00 -5.69 8.84
CA ASN A 79 -1.83 -6.57 8.81
C ASN A 79 -1.56 -7.14 10.21
N LYS A 80 -1.50 -8.46 10.30
CA LYS A 80 -1.30 -9.18 11.56
C LYS A 80 0.18 -9.39 11.91
N TYR A 81 1.01 -9.67 10.92
CA TYR A 81 2.39 -10.10 11.13
C TYR A 81 3.44 -9.13 10.56
N GLY A 82 3.10 -8.43 9.48
CA GLY A 82 4.01 -7.60 8.71
C GLY A 82 3.89 -6.10 9.00
N ARG A 83 5.01 -5.46 9.31
CA ARG A 83 5.10 -4.00 9.52
C ARG A 83 6.22 -3.40 8.68
N GLY A 84 5.98 -2.20 8.16
CA GLY A 84 7.03 -1.41 7.54
C GLY A 84 8.10 -1.05 8.56
N THR A 85 9.36 -0.99 8.12
CA THR A 85 10.47 -0.60 8.98
C THR A 85 10.79 0.88 8.79
N VAL A 86 10.89 1.62 9.90
CA VAL A 86 11.34 3.01 9.91
C VAL A 86 12.84 3.08 9.63
N GLY A 87 13.27 4.03 8.81
CA GLY A 87 14.65 4.22 8.34
C GLY A 87 15.00 3.40 7.10
N GLY A 88 14.17 2.43 6.71
CA GLY A 88 14.35 1.59 5.52
C GLY A 88 13.37 1.94 4.40
N VAL A 89 13.72 1.52 3.17
CA VAL A 89 12.81 1.58 2.01
C VAL A 89 11.91 0.35 2.04
N ASN A 90 10.61 0.59 2.03
CA ASN A 90 9.56 -0.42 2.04
C ASN A 90 8.83 -0.41 0.69
N TRP A 91 8.38 -1.60 0.27
CA TRP A 91 7.56 -1.78 -0.92
C TRP A 91 6.23 -2.41 -0.52
N TYR A 92 5.15 -1.84 -1.00
CA TYR A 92 3.79 -2.34 -0.82
C TYR A 92 3.16 -2.51 -2.19
N GLY A 93 2.61 -3.70 -2.45
CA GLY A 93 1.86 -3.99 -3.67
C GLY A 93 0.50 -4.55 -3.29
N TRP A 94 -0.57 -4.02 -3.86
CA TRP A 94 -1.92 -4.52 -3.64
C TRP A 94 -2.83 -4.18 -4.82
N SER A 95 -3.96 -4.87 -4.91
CA SER A 95 -4.98 -4.62 -5.92
C SER A 95 -6.28 -4.21 -5.24
N VAL A 96 -6.99 -3.25 -5.82
CA VAL A 96 -8.33 -2.83 -5.37
C VAL A 96 -9.34 -3.04 -6.49
N TYR A 97 -10.53 -3.52 -6.13
CA TYR A 97 -11.65 -3.68 -7.05
C TYR A 97 -12.84 -2.89 -6.54
N ILE A 98 -13.35 -1.97 -7.36
CA ILE A 98 -14.57 -1.21 -7.04
C ILE A 98 -15.73 -1.77 -7.85
N PRO A 99 -16.82 -2.25 -7.24
CA PRO A 99 -17.95 -2.83 -7.96
C PRO A 99 -18.57 -1.90 -9.01
N ALA A 100 -19.08 -2.48 -10.10
CA ALA A 100 -19.73 -1.74 -11.19
C ALA A 100 -20.95 -0.93 -10.72
N ASN A 101 -21.58 -1.36 -9.62
CA ASN A 101 -22.73 -0.74 -8.99
C ASN A 101 -22.36 0.07 -7.73
N HIS A 102 -21.09 0.44 -7.55
CA HIS A 102 -20.69 1.32 -6.46
C HIS A 102 -21.45 2.66 -6.61
N PRO A 103 -22.16 3.11 -5.57
CA PRO A 103 -23.12 4.20 -5.69
C PRO A 103 -22.50 5.59 -5.87
N GLY A 104 -21.18 5.74 -5.68
CA GLY A 104 -20.42 6.97 -5.87
C GLY A 104 -21.17 8.25 -5.52
N ASP A 105 -21.23 8.63 -4.25
CA ASP A 105 -22.05 9.77 -3.78
C ASP A 105 -21.36 11.15 -3.88
N GLY A 106 -20.31 11.25 -4.72
CA GLY A 106 -19.49 12.45 -4.87
C GLY A 106 -18.56 12.74 -3.69
N ARG A 107 -18.60 11.94 -2.61
CA ARG A 107 -17.65 12.00 -1.51
C ARG A 107 -16.42 11.15 -1.83
N PHE A 108 -15.76 10.66 -0.79
CA PHE A 108 -14.59 9.80 -0.88
C PHE A 108 -14.86 8.51 -0.12
N ASP A 109 -14.30 7.41 -0.62
CA ASP A 109 -14.17 6.17 0.12
C ASP A 109 -12.68 5.84 0.25
N ILE A 110 -12.23 5.58 1.47
CA ILE A 110 -10.86 5.11 1.71
C ILE A 110 -10.83 3.61 1.44
N VAL A 111 -9.94 3.18 0.55
CA VAL A 111 -9.82 1.78 0.13
C VAL A 111 -8.57 1.12 0.70
N SER A 112 -7.59 1.90 1.16
CA SER A 112 -6.41 1.43 1.88
C SER A 112 -5.81 2.57 2.70
N GLN A 113 -5.22 2.26 3.86
CA GLN A 113 -4.64 3.27 4.74
C GLN A 113 -3.44 2.76 5.53
N PHE A 114 -2.57 3.67 5.93
CA PHE A 114 -1.40 3.42 6.77
C PHE A 114 -1.47 4.31 8.01
N HIS A 115 -1.26 3.69 9.16
CA HIS A 115 -1.21 4.31 10.47
C HIS A 115 0.09 3.95 11.18
N ASP A 116 0.54 4.81 12.09
CA ASP A 116 1.46 4.39 13.14
C ASP A 116 0.74 3.50 14.17
N TYR A 117 1.48 2.69 14.91
CA TYR A 117 0.90 1.66 15.80
C TYR A 117 0.16 2.25 17.03
N HIS A 118 0.05 3.56 17.15
CA HIS A 118 -0.75 4.19 18.17
C HIS A 118 -2.17 4.28 17.61
N GLY A 119 -3.07 3.36 18.01
CA GLY A 119 -4.46 3.26 17.54
C GLY A 119 -5.36 4.48 17.79
N THR A 120 -4.77 5.64 18.03
CA THR A 120 -5.39 6.95 18.06
C THR A 120 -4.82 7.78 16.92
N GLN A 121 -5.70 8.44 16.19
CA GLN A 121 -5.29 9.43 15.21
C GLN A 121 -4.31 10.43 15.85
N PRO A 122 -3.16 10.69 15.23
CA PRO A 122 -2.20 11.63 15.81
C PRO A 122 -2.86 13.00 16.01
N SER A 123 -2.60 13.66 17.13
CA SER A 123 -3.22 14.94 17.51
C SER A 123 -3.05 16.07 16.48
N TRP A 124 -2.09 15.90 15.57
CA TRP A 124 -1.81 16.82 14.48
C TRP A 124 -2.69 16.59 13.23
N SER A 125 -3.29 15.41 13.06
CA SER A 125 -4.21 15.14 11.97
C SER A 125 -5.57 15.76 12.30
N LYS A 126 -5.88 16.89 11.67
CA LYS A 126 -7.05 17.74 11.98
C LYS A 126 -8.36 17.33 11.28
N ASP A 127 -8.36 16.23 10.52
CA ASP A 127 -9.55 15.71 9.83
C ASP A 127 -9.83 14.26 10.25
N ASN A 128 -10.96 13.66 9.86
CA ASN A 128 -11.31 12.28 10.26
C ASN A 128 -10.70 11.20 9.34
N LYS A 129 -9.54 11.46 8.72
CA LYS A 129 -8.90 10.54 7.77
C LYS A 129 -7.58 10.00 8.32
N ALA A 130 -7.21 8.80 7.88
CA ALA A 130 -5.89 8.27 8.19
C ALA A 130 -4.77 9.20 7.67
N PRO A 131 -3.61 9.25 8.34
CA PRO A 131 -2.47 10.06 7.91
C PRO A 131 -2.05 9.81 6.46
N THR A 132 -2.01 8.55 6.05
CA THR A 132 -1.71 8.17 4.67
C THR A 132 -2.77 7.23 4.15
N HIS A 133 -3.38 7.53 3.01
CA HIS A 133 -4.44 6.69 2.47
C HIS A 133 -4.60 6.79 0.96
N LEU A 134 -5.08 5.70 0.39
CA LEU A 134 -5.60 5.61 -0.96
C LEU A 134 -7.12 5.75 -0.89
N MET A 135 -7.69 6.67 -1.66
CA MET A 135 -9.13 6.89 -1.73
C MET A 135 -9.62 6.95 -3.18
N VAL A 136 -10.86 6.50 -3.37
CA VAL A 136 -11.63 6.81 -4.57
C VAL A 136 -12.50 8.02 -4.29
N LYS A 137 -12.59 8.96 -5.23
CA LYS A 137 -13.35 10.20 -5.06
C LYS A 137 -14.08 10.59 -6.35
N GLY A 138 -15.34 10.98 -6.23
CA GLY A 138 -16.18 11.47 -7.34
C GLY A 138 -17.32 10.51 -7.72
N GLU A 139 -18.23 10.99 -8.58
CA GLU A 139 -19.37 10.22 -9.08
C GLU A 139 -18.98 9.42 -10.33
N ASN A 140 -19.49 8.19 -10.49
CA ASN A 140 -19.46 7.39 -11.75
C ASN A 140 -18.11 7.37 -12.50
N ALA A 141 -17.08 6.72 -11.94
CA ALA A 141 -15.69 6.67 -12.42
C ALA A 141 -14.88 7.96 -12.13
N GLY A 142 -14.72 8.22 -10.84
CA GLY A 142 -13.92 9.33 -10.34
C GLY A 142 -12.41 9.10 -10.40
N THR A 143 -11.68 9.76 -9.51
CA THR A 143 -10.21 9.67 -9.44
C THR A 143 -9.75 8.78 -8.30
N LEU A 144 -8.71 7.99 -8.54
CA LEU A 144 -7.92 7.37 -7.49
C LEU A 144 -6.91 8.41 -6.97
N GLN A 145 -6.96 8.70 -5.67
CA GLN A 145 -6.08 9.69 -5.04
C GLN A 145 -5.29 9.05 -3.92
N PHE A 146 -4.00 9.38 -3.86
CA PHE A 146 -3.14 9.03 -2.73
C PHE A 146 -2.85 10.29 -1.93
N ASP A 147 -3.21 10.27 -0.65
CA ASP A 147 -3.06 11.39 0.28
C ASP A 147 -2.04 10.97 1.34
N LEU A 148 -0.93 11.72 1.42
CA LEU A 148 0.13 11.55 2.41
C LEU A 148 0.21 12.78 3.29
N LYS A 149 -0.06 12.60 4.57
CA LYS A 149 0.24 13.56 5.62
C LYS A 149 1.44 13.09 6.41
N TYR A 150 2.42 13.96 6.52
CA TYR A 150 3.70 13.67 7.14
C TYR A 150 4.17 14.84 8.00
N GLN A 151 4.98 14.55 9.00
CA GLN A 151 5.62 15.59 9.81
C GLN A 151 7.02 15.83 9.26
N SER A 152 7.27 17.04 8.75
CA SER A 152 8.65 17.51 8.51
C SER A 152 9.21 18.12 9.79
N GLY A 153 10.54 18.17 9.94
CA GLY A 153 11.29 18.47 11.18
C GLY A 153 10.96 19.74 11.98
N ALA A 154 9.89 20.48 11.66
CA ALA A 154 9.37 21.63 12.39
C ALA A 154 7.98 21.41 13.03
N GLN A 155 7.54 20.15 13.23
CA GLN A 155 6.20 19.79 13.77
C GLN A 155 5.01 20.32 12.95
N GLN A 156 5.25 20.90 11.77
CA GLN A 156 4.18 21.26 10.85
C GLN A 156 3.80 20.04 10.03
N VAL A 157 2.50 19.74 10.03
CA VAL A 157 1.91 18.74 9.15
C VAL A 157 2.07 19.24 7.73
N ALA A 158 2.92 18.56 6.98
CA ALA A 158 2.97 18.69 5.55
C ALA A 158 1.99 17.69 4.94
N HIS A 159 1.47 18.05 3.77
CA HIS A 159 0.41 17.33 3.11
C HIS A 159 0.69 17.30 1.62
N GLN A 160 0.64 16.11 1.04
CA GLN A 160 0.78 15.91 -0.38
C GLN A 160 -0.34 15.01 -0.87
N VAL A 161 -0.99 15.44 -1.96
CA VAL A 161 -2.03 14.66 -2.64
C VAL A 161 -1.57 14.42 -4.06
N TRP A 162 -1.54 13.15 -4.45
CA TRP A 162 -1.32 12.74 -5.82
C TRP A 162 -2.63 12.24 -6.42
N ASN A 163 -2.99 12.80 -7.57
CA ASN A 163 -4.01 12.22 -8.43
C ASN A 163 -3.36 11.11 -9.26
N LEU A 164 -3.71 9.86 -8.99
CA LEU A 164 -3.17 8.69 -9.67
C LEU A 164 -3.91 8.40 -11.00
N GLY A 165 -4.90 9.21 -11.35
CA GLY A 165 -5.70 9.08 -12.55
C GLY A 165 -7.13 8.63 -12.26
N SER A 166 -7.88 8.41 -13.34
CA SER A 166 -9.24 7.87 -13.26
C SER A 166 -9.21 6.39 -12.86
N TYR A 167 -10.17 5.95 -12.06
CA TYR A 167 -10.42 4.52 -11.83
C TYR A 167 -11.63 4.06 -12.63
N SER A 168 -11.62 2.79 -13.02
CA SER A 168 -12.78 2.15 -13.66
C SER A 168 -13.54 1.32 -12.64
N LEU A 169 -14.85 1.52 -12.59
CA LEU A 169 -15.75 0.61 -11.90
C LEU A 169 -15.76 -0.74 -12.62
N GLY A 170 -15.94 -1.83 -11.87
CA GLY A 170 -16.02 -3.15 -12.46
C GLY A 170 -14.66 -3.77 -12.81
N ALA A 171 -13.55 -3.14 -12.43
CA ALA A 171 -12.20 -3.56 -12.81
C ALA A 171 -11.23 -3.54 -11.62
N TRP A 172 -10.18 -4.34 -11.73
CA TRP A 172 -9.06 -4.33 -10.80
C TRP A 172 -8.06 -3.23 -11.13
N HIS A 173 -7.58 -2.55 -10.10
CA HIS A 173 -6.50 -1.57 -10.18
C HIS A 173 -5.34 -2.02 -9.31
N ASP A 174 -4.15 -2.03 -9.89
CA ASP A 174 -2.92 -2.40 -9.20
C ASP A 174 -2.19 -1.17 -8.71
N VAL A 175 -1.79 -1.20 -7.45
CA VAL A 175 -1.06 -0.12 -6.81
C VAL A 175 0.23 -0.67 -6.26
N VAL A 176 1.31 0.06 -6.55
CA VAL A 176 2.62 -0.18 -5.98
C VAL A 176 3.08 1.11 -5.32
N MET A 177 3.51 1.01 -4.07
CA MET A 177 4.08 2.10 -3.32
C MET A 177 5.48 1.71 -2.85
N GLN A 178 6.46 2.52 -3.22
CA GLN A 178 7.78 2.54 -2.61
C GLN A 178 7.85 3.73 -1.66
N VAL A 179 8.24 3.50 -0.40
CA VAL A 179 8.29 4.57 0.60
C VAL A 179 9.40 4.31 1.59
N LYS A 180 10.13 5.36 1.98
CA LYS A 180 11.00 5.32 3.15
C LYS A 180 10.30 5.99 4.32
N TRP A 181 9.77 5.18 5.24
CA TRP A 181 9.22 5.71 6.48
C TRP A 181 10.36 6.27 7.33
N THR A 182 10.37 7.56 7.61
CA THR A 182 11.47 8.24 8.29
C THR A 182 10.95 9.47 9.04
N HIS A 183 11.68 9.89 10.07
CA HIS A 183 11.45 11.16 10.75
C HIS A 183 12.32 12.29 10.18
N ASN A 184 13.18 11.98 9.21
CA ASN A 184 14.09 12.93 8.56
C ASN A 184 13.49 13.42 7.23
N GLY A 185 14.09 14.46 6.64
CA GLY A 185 13.69 14.96 5.31
C GLY A 185 14.16 14.10 4.13
N ASP A 186 14.34 12.80 4.33
CA ASP A 186 14.95 11.87 3.36
C ASP A 186 14.00 10.74 2.93
N GLY A 187 12.70 10.93 3.15
CA GLY A 187 11.61 9.96 2.94
C GLY A 187 11.16 9.78 1.51
#